data_AF-A0A6N7I739-F1
#
_entry.id   AF-A0A6N7I739-F1
#
_cell.length_a   1.000
_cell.length_b   1.000
_cell.length_c   1.000
_cell.angle_alpha   90.00
_cell.angle_beta   90.00
_cell.angle_gamma   90.00
#
_symmetry.space_group_name_H-M   'P 1'
#
loop_
_entity.id
_entity.type
_entity.pdbx_description
1 polymer ?
#
loop_
_entity_poly.entity_id
_entity_poly.type
_entity_poly.pdbx_seq_one_letter_code
_entity_poly.pdbx_strand_id
1 'polypeptide(L)' 'NDRLKQWEDYYNYHRPHGSLGGQTPYERLLQTTRTQPVTGQRQ' A
#
# COMPACT_ATOMS: atom_id res chain seq x y z
N ASN A 1 -0.50 10.46 -20.83
CA ASN A 1 -0.53 9.19 -20.05
C ASN A 1 -1.38 9.35 -18.79
N ASP A 2 -2.27 10.35 -18.75
CA ASP A 2 -2.87 10.85 -17.51
C ASP A 2 -3.92 9.90 -16.94
N ARG A 3 -4.57 9.12 -17.81
CA ARG A 3 -5.51 8.08 -17.40
C ARG A 3 -4.83 6.96 -16.61
N LEU A 4 -3.59 6.62 -16.93
CA LEU A 4 -2.83 5.60 -16.21
C LEU A 4 -2.49 6.11 -14.80
N LYS A 5 -2.01 7.35 -14.70
CA LYS A 5 -1.72 7.99 -13.41
C LYS A 5 -2.98 8.09 -12.54
N GLN A 6 -4.12 8.47 -13.12
CA GLN A 6 -5.40 8.53 -12.39
C GLN A 6 -5.83 7.15 -11.89
N TRP A 7 -5.63 6.10 -12.70
CA TRP A 7 -5.92 4.74 -12.30
C TRP A 7 -4.99 4.26 -11.16
N GLU A 8 -3.70 4.54 -11.25
CA GLU A 8 -2.72 4.23 -10.21
C GLU A 8 -3.04 4.95 -8.89
N ASP A 9 -3.36 6.25 -8.96
CA ASP A 9 -3.73 7.06 -7.81
C ASP A 9 -5.00 6.48 -7.15
N TYR A 10 -6.02 6.17 -7.95
CA TYR A 10 -7.26 5.56 -7.44
C TYR A 10 -7.02 4.18 -6.80
N TYR A 11 -6.26 3.30 -7.46
CA TYR A 11 -6.00 1.95 -6.97
C TYR A 11 -5.21 1.97 -5.64
N ASN A 12 -4.19 2.82 -5.54
CA ASN A 12 -3.29 2.84 -4.40
C ASN A 12 -3.86 3.57 -3.17
N TYR A 13 -4.65 4.63 -3.38
CA TYR A 13 -5.07 5.53 -2.30
C TYR A 13 -6.57 5.52 -2.00
N HIS A 14 -7.42 5.00 -2.90
CA HIS A 14 -8.87 5.15 -2.77
C HIS A 14 -9.65 3.85 -2.86
N ARG A 15 -9.06 2.79 -3.46
CA ARG A 15 -9.78 1.54 -3.67
C ARG A 15 -9.62 0.59 -2.47
N PRO A 16 -10.69 0.30 -1.72
CA PRO A 16 -10.64 -0.72 -0.67
C PRO A 16 -10.50 -2.13 -1.29
N HIS A 17 -9.59 -2.93 -0.75
CA HIS A 17 -9.32 -4.28 -1.24
C HIS A 17 -9.77 -5.33 -0.23
N GLY A 18 -10.65 -6.24 -0.66
CA GLY A 18 -11.18 -7.32 0.20
C GLY A 18 -10.08 -8.23 0.76
N SER A 19 -9.05 -8.54 -0.04
CA SER A 19 -7.87 -9.29 0.41
C SER A 19 -7.01 -8.55 1.44
N LEU A 20 -7.16 -7.23 1.55
CA LEU A 20 -6.51 -6.38 2.56
C LEU A 20 -7.45 -6.05 3.73
N GLY A 21 -8.57 -6.76 3.87
CA GLY A 21 -9.56 -6.50 4.91
C GLY A 21 -10.28 -5.16 4.74
N GLY A 22 -10.41 -4.69 3.49
CA GLY A 22 -11.05 -3.41 3.15
C GLY A 22 -10.09 -2.21 3.10
N GLN A 23 -8.81 -2.41 3.40
CA GLN A 23 -7.80 -1.35 3.32
C GLN A 23 -7.33 -1.11 1.89
N THR A 24 -6.76 0.07 1.65
CA THR A 24 -6.00 0.41 0.45
C THR A 24 -4.58 -0.18 0.51
N PRO A 25 -3.91 -0.36 -0.64
CA PRO A 25 -2.52 -0.78 -0.67
C PRO A 25 -1.59 0.14 0.14
N TYR A 26 -1.81 1.46 0.06
CA TYR A 26 -1.00 2.43 0.80
C TYR A 26 -1.16 2.31 2.32
N GLU A 27 -2.38 2.10 2.81
CA GLU A 27 -2.63 1.88 4.24
C GLU A 27 -1.95 0.61 4.74
N ARG A 28 -2.01 -0.48 3.96
CA ARG A 28 -1.31 -1.74 4.29
C ARG A 28 0.20 -1.56 4.33
N LEU A 29 0.76 -0.77 3.41
CA LEU A 29 2.17 -0.42 3.41
C LEU A 29 2.54 0.33 4.69
N LEU A 30 1.77 1.36 5.07
CA LEU A 30 2.01 2.12 6.30
C LEU A 30 1.96 1.25 7.55
N GLN A 31 1.01 0.31 7.64
CA GLN A 31 0.96 -0.66 8.74
C GLN A 31 2.24 -1.49 8.80
N THR A 32 2.65 -2.06 7.66
CA THR A 32 3.81 -2.94 7.56
C THR A 32 5.12 -2.22 7.90
N THR A 33 5.27 -0.96 7.47
CA THR A 33 6.45 -0.12 7.76
C THR A 33 6.48 0.37 9.21
N ARG A 34 5.33 0.63 9.83
CA ARG A 34 5.26 1.07 11.23
C ARG A 34 5.44 -0.10 12.21
N THR A 35 5.00 -1.30 11.84
CA THR A 35 5.08 -2.48 12.70
C THR A 35 6.47 -3.12 12.70
N GLN A 36 7.27 -2.92 11.65
CA GLN A 36 8.61 -3.49 11.56
C GLN A 36 9.68 -2.43 11.89
N PRO A 37 10.30 -2.44 13.09
CA PRO A 37 11.64 -1.90 13.19
C PRO A 37 12.50 -2.66 12.19
N VAL A 38 13.31 -1.96 11.39
CA VAL A 38 14.32 -2.59 10.52
C VAL A 38 15.36 -3.27 11.41
N THR A 39 15.05 -4.47 11.87
CA THR A 39 16.01 -5.40 12.49
C THR A 39 16.10 -6.58 11.55
N GLY A 40 16.98 -6.46 10.56
CA GLY A 40 17.17 -7.47 9.52
C GLY A 40 18.29 -7.08 8.58
N GLN A 41 19.53 -7.31 9.04
CA GLN A 41 20.72 -7.37 8.21
C GLN A 41 20.44 -8.25 6.98
N ARG A 42 20.75 -7.75 5.78
CA ARG A 42 21.13 -8.65 4.68
C ARG A 42 22.45 -9.31 5.10
N GLN A 43 22.40 -10.61 5.38
CA GLN A 43 23.56 -11.48 5.21
C GLN A 43 23.63 -11.93 3.76
#